data_AF-A0A5E4E552-F1
#
_entry.id   AF-A0A5E4E552-F1
#
_cell.length_a   1.000
_cell.length_b   1.000
_cell.length_c   1.000
_cell.angle_alpha   90.00
_cell.angle_beta   90.00
_cell.angle_gamma   90.00
#
_symmetry.space_group_name_H-M   'P 1'
#
loop_
_entity.id
_entity.type
_entity.pdbx_description
1 polymer ?
#
loop_
_entity_poly.entity_id
_entity_poly.type
_entity_poly.pdbx_seq_one_letter_code
_entity_poly.pdbx_strand_id
1 'polypeptide(L)'
;MYISLYEINICNYANDENNRADCGVACEGRCKLSSRPRLCKRACGSCCDKCSCVPPGTAGNYEACPCYASLTTRNQTRKCP
;
A
#
# COMPACT_ATOMS: atom_id res chain seq x y z
N MET A 1 -22.36 -32.90 7.01
CA MET A 1 -23.00 -32.53 5.73
C MET A 1 -24.46 -32.25 6.07
N TYR A 2 -24.85 -31.07 6.54
CA TYR A 2 -24.88 -29.80 5.84
C TYR A 2 -24.43 -28.67 6.79
N ILE A 3 -23.40 -27.94 6.40
CA ILE A 3 -22.93 -26.76 7.13
C ILE A 3 -24.03 -25.69 7.00
N SER A 4 -24.53 -25.24 8.15
CA SER A 4 -25.59 -24.25 8.29
C SER A 4 -25.15 -22.92 7.67
N LEU A 5 -26.05 -22.27 6.93
CA LEU A 5 -25.87 -21.03 6.14
C LEU A 5 -25.47 -19.77 6.95
N TYR A 6 -25.01 -19.93 8.19
CA TYR A 6 -24.54 -18.85 9.05
C TYR A 6 -23.07 -18.44 8.81
N GLU A 7 -22.31 -19.19 7.99
CA GLU A 7 -20.92 -18.85 7.65
C GLU A 7 -20.79 -17.89 6.44
N ILE A 8 -21.88 -17.60 5.70
CA ILE A 8 -21.82 -16.76 4.49
C ILE A 8 -21.59 -15.26 4.83
N ASN A 9 -21.76 -14.85 6.09
CA ASN A 9 -21.50 -13.48 6.53
C ASN A 9 -20.06 -13.23 7.04
N ILE A 10 -19.15 -14.21 6.97
CA ILE A 10 -17.74 -14.02 7.39
C ILE A 10 -16.84 -13.54 6.22
N CYS A 11 -17.33 -13.50 4.98
CA CYS A 11 -16.52 -12.99 3.85
C CYS A 11 -16.59 -11.45 3.68
N ASN A 12 -17.49 -10.76 4.40
CA ASN A 12 -17.76 -9.33 4.19
C ASN A 12 -17.67 -8.47 5.45
N TYR A 13 -16.94 -8.93 6.47
CA TYR A 13 -16.55 -8.04 7.57
C TYR A 13 -15.10 -8.33 7.95
N ALA A 14 -14.21 -7.96 7.04
CA ALA A 14 -12.81 -7.70 7.38
C ALA A 14 -12.78 -6.54 8.39
N ASN A 15 -13.02 -6.85 9.66
CA ASN A 15 -12.48 -6.09 10.76
C ASN A 15 -10.97 -6.27 10.72
N ASP A 16 -10.28 -5.40 10.00
CA ASP A 16 -8.89 -5.12 10.31
C ASP A 16 -8.85 -3.92 11.26
N GLU A 17 -8.92 -4.22 12.55
CA GLU A 17 -8.74 -3.25 13.63
C GLU A 17 -7.24 -2.93 13.87
N ASN A 18 -6.38 -3.13 12.86
CA ASN A 18 -5.13 -2.40 12.75
C ASN A 18 -5.27 -1.35 11.64
N ASN A 19 -5.30 -0.08 12.04
CA ASN A 19 -5.08 1.10 11.18
C ASN A 19 -3.66 1.15 10.55
N ARG A 20 -3.06 -0.01 10.26
CA ARG A 20 -1.95 -0.12 9.32
C ARG A 20 -2.61 -0.15 7.95
N ALA A 21 -2.48 0.93 7.18
CA ALA A 21 -2.81 0.86 5.76
C ALA A 21 -2.14 -0.40 5.20
N ASP A 22 -2.93 -1.33 4.66
CA ASP A 22 -2.40 -2.55 4.09
C ASP A 22 -1.43 -2.17 2.98
N CYS A 23 -0.14 -2.17 3.32
CA CYS A 23 0.92 -1.77 2.41
C CYS A 23 0.84 -2.60 1.12
N GLY A 24 0.38 -3.86 1.22
CA GLY A 24 0.10 -4.70 0.06
C GLY A 24 -0.93 -4.08 -0.89
N VAL A 25 -2.14 -3.80 -0.40
CA VAL A 25 -3.25 -3.26 -1.21
C VAL A 25 -2.95 -1.84 -1.70
N ALA A 26 -2.40 -1.00 -0.82
CA ALA A 26 -2.08 0.38 -1.16
C ALA A 26 -0.96 0.46 -2.21
N CYS A 27 0.12 -0.32 -2.06
CA CYS A 27 1.19 -0.39 -3.06
C CYS A 27 0.72 -1.06 -4.35
N GLU A 28 -0.25 -1.96 -4.30
CA GLU A 28 -0.86 -2.54 -5.50
C GLU A 28 -1.61 -1.50 -6.32
N GLY A 29 -2.42 -0.67 -5.66
CA GLY A 29 -3.08 0.47 -6.30
C GLY A 29 -2.08 1.45 -6.92
N ARG A 30 -1.02 1.79 -6.18
CA ARG A 30 0.01 2.75 -6.62
C ARG A 30 0.82 2.25 -7.82
N CYS A 31 1.17 0.97 -7.80
CA CYS A 31 2.01 0.35 -8.83
C CYS A 31 1.23 -0.18 -10.04
N LYS A 32 -0.09 0.01 -10.09
CA LYS A 32 -0.97 -0.54 -11.14
C LYS A 32 -0.60 -0.10 -12.55
N LEU A 33 -0.18 1.15 -12.74
CA LEU A 33 0.22 1.71 -14.04
C LEU A 33 1.74 1.74 -14.25
N SER A 34 2.52 1.20 -13.30
CA SER A 34 3.97 1.15 -13.43
C SER A 34 4.36 0.11 -14.47
N SER A 35 5.27 0.44 -15.38
CA SER A 35 5.84 -0.52 -16.34
C SER A 35 6.60 -1.67 -15.65
N ARG A 36 6.98 -1.50 -14.37
CA ARG A 36 7.74 -2.48 -13.58
C ARG A 36 7.06 -2.71 -12.23
N PRO A 37 5.89 -3.36 -12.20
CA PRO A 37 5.05 -3.45 -11.00
C PRO A 37 5.74 -4.16 -9.84
N ARG A 38 6.54 -5.20 -10.10
CA ARG A 38 7.30 -5.91 -9.05
C ARG A 38 8.35 -5.02 -8.36
N LEU A 39 9.05 -4.19 -9.14
CA LEU A 39 10.06 -3.27 -8.60
C LEU A 39 9.39 -2.15 -7.81
N CYS A 40 8.29 -1.60 -8.35
CA CYS A 40 7.49 -0.58 -7.68
C CYS A 40 6.94 -1.09 -6.35
N LYS A 41 6.33 -2.29 -6.31
CA LYS A 41 5.81 -2.90 -5.07
C LYS A 41 6.91 -3.08 -4.02
N ARG A 42 8.12 -3.50 -4.42
CA ARG A 42 9.27 -3.65 -3.49
C ARG A 42 9.71 -2.31 -2.90
N ALA A 43 9.79 -1.26 -3.71
CA ALA A 43 10.17 0.07 -3.25
C ALA A 43 9.08 0.68 -2.35
N CYS A 44 7.82 0.61 -2.79
CA CYS A 44 6.66 1.08 -2.05
C CYS A 44 6.52 0.38 -0.69
N GLY A 45 6.70 -0.95 -0.62
CA GLY A 45 6.70 -1.70 0.63
C GLY A 45 7.71 -1.15 1.64
N SER A 46 8.97 -0.95 1.22
CA SER A 46 10.00 -0.39 2.11
C SER A 46 9.71 1.05 2.60
N CYS A 47 8.95 1.81 1.82
CA CYS A 47 8.52 3.16 2.20
C CYS A 47 7.30 3.12 3.11
N CYS A 48 6.38 2.20 2.85
CA CYS A 48 5.20 1.96 3.67
C CYS A 48 5.58 1.38 5.04
N ASP A 49 6.55 0.47 5.12
CA ASP A 49 7.03 -0.07 6.41
C ASP A 49 7.61 1.03 7.31
N LYS A 50 8.19 2.07 6.70
CA LYS A 50 8.83 3.18 7.44
C LYS A 50 7.83 4.29 7.80
N CYS A 51 6.91 4.60 6.91
CA CYS A 51 6.01 5.75 7.03
C CYS A 51 4.56 5.37 7.36
N SER A 52 4.21 4.08 7.27
CA SER A 52 2.86 3.51 7.40
C SER A 52 1.79 4.28 6.61
N CYS A 53 2.20 4.88 5.49
CA CYS A 53 1.40 5.80 4.68
C CYS A 53 1.77 5.60 3.21
N VAL A 54 0.77 5.44 2.36
CA VAL A 54 0.91 5.33 0.91
C VAL A 54 -0.04 6.32 0.27
N PRO A 55 0.44 7.26 -0.57
CA PRO A 55 -0.43 8.25 -1.18
C PRO A 55 -1.46 7.62 -2.12
N PRO A 56 -2.68 8.17 -2.21
CA PRO A 56 -3.67 7.69 -3.16
C PRO A 56 -3.25 7.97 -4.61
N GLY A 57 -3.71 7.14 -5.54
CA GLY A 57 -3.41 7.24 -6.96
C GLY A 57 -2.11 6.54 -7.38
N THR A 58 -1.78 6.61 -8.67
CA THR A 58 -0.63 5.91 -9.28
C THR A 58 0.61 6.77 -9.49
N ALA A 59 0.44 8.09 -9.46
CA ALA A 59 1.53 9.06 -9.61
C ALA A 59 1.17 10.36 -8.88
N GLY A 60 2.16 11.01 -8.25
CA GLY A 60 1.94 12.26 -7.52
C GLY A 60 1.33 12.07 -6.13
N ASN A 61 0.60 13.08 -5.65
CA ASN A 61 -0.07 13.12 -4.34
C ASN A 61 0.86 12.96 -3.12
N TYR A 62 2.12 13.32 -3.28
CA TYR A 62 3.12 13.23 -2.21
C TYR A 62 2.80 14.12 -1.00
N GLU A 63 1.92 15.12 -1.16
CA GLU A 63 1.43 15.97 -0.06
C GLU A 63 0.58 15.19 0.96
N ALA A 64 -0.07 14.10 0.55
CA ALA A 64 -0.84 13.26 1.46
C ALA A 64 0.04 12.52 2.48
N CYS A 65 1.29 12.22 2.10
CA CYS A 65 2.25 11.51 2.96
C CYS A 65 3.64 12.19 2.87
N PRO A 66 3.93 13.21 3.69
CA PRO A 66 5.22 13.90 3.64
C PRO A 66 6.41 12.98 3.98
N CYS A 67 6.22 12.00 4.89
CA CYS A 67 7.23 10.99 5.17
C CYS A 67 7.61 10.20 3.91
N TYR A 68 6.62 9.71 3.16
CA TYR A 68 6.82 8.95 1.93
C TYR A 68 7.56 9.80 0.86
N ALA A 69 7.24 11.09 0.78
CA ALA A 69 7.86 12.04 -0.14
C ALA A 69 9.32 12.37 0.22
N SER A 70 9.63 12.41 1.52
CA SER A 70 10.94 12.82 2.06
C SER A 70 12.03 11.76 1.87
N LEU A 71 11.65 10.50 1.61
CA LEU A 71 12.59 9.40 1.47
C LEU A 71 13.36 9.51 0.15
N THR A 72 14.63 9.84 0.26
CA THR A 72 15.57 9.92 -0.86
C THR A 72 16.63 8.83 -0.79
N THR A 73 17.18 8.48 -1.95
CA THR A 73 18.38 7.65 -2.06
C THR A 73 19.62 8.49 -1.79
N ARG A 74 20.80 7.86 -1.69
CA ARG A 74 22.08 8.59 -1.57
C ARG A 74 22.32 9.60 -2.70
N ASN A 75 21.70 9.39 -3.87
CA ASN A 75 21.79 10.26 -5.04
C ASN A 75 20.73 11.37 -5.05
N GLN A 76 20.13 11.69 -3.89
CA GLN A 76 19.08 12.73 -3.73
C GLN A 76 17.83 12.52 -4.61
N THR A 77 17.69 11.36 -5.24
CA THR A 77 16.50 10.98 -6.00
C THR A 77 15.47 10.39 -5.07
N ARG A 78 14.18 10.68 -5.28
CA ARG A 78 13.07 10.07 -4.52
C ARG A 78 13.19 8.54 -4.60
N LYS A 79 13.24 7.90 -3.43
CA LYS A 79 13.35 6.44 -3.31
C LYS A 79 12.01 5.76 -3.58
N CYS A 80 10.93 6.39 -3.15
CA CYS A 80 9.60 5.82 -3.21
C CYS A 80 8.94 6.14 -4.56
N PRO A 81 8.24 5.17 -5.19
CA PRO A 81 7.56 5.38 -6.48
C PRO A 81 6.45 6.41 -6.38
#